data_AF-R9NZ59-F1
#
_entry.id   AF-R9NZ59-F1
#
_cell.length_a   1.000
_cell.length_b   1.000
_cell.length_c   1.000
_cell.angle_alpha   90.00
_cell.angle_beta   90.00
_cell.angle_gamma   90.00
#
_symmetry.space_group_name_H-M   'P 1'
#
loop_
_entity.id
_entity.type
_entity.pdbx_description
1 polymer ?
#
loop_
_entity_poly.entity_id
_entity_poly.type
_entity_poly.pdbx_seq_one_letter_code
_entity_poly.pdbx_strand_id
1 'polypeptide(L)'
;MVLDVIHPARPNVSKAELSEKLSEMYKTPKEQCIVFGMRTAFGGGRSTGFALIYDSRDSMKFEPKHRLVRVGLAEKTEKASRKLRKERKNRAKKVRGVKKTKAGEAAKKK
;
A
#
# COMPACT_ATOMS: atom_id res chain seq x y z
N MET A 1 -9.62 14.47 1.62
CA MET A 1 -9.56 15.73 2.38
C MET A 1 -8.13 16.03 2.80
N VAL A 2 -7.80 17.31 3.03
CA VAL A 2 -6.51 17.73 3.63
C VAL A 2 -6.61 17.59 5.15
N LEU A 3 -5.53 17.16 5.80
CA LEU A 3 -5.47 16.94 7.24
C LEU A 3 -4.32 17.76 7.83
N ASP A 4 -4.66 18.74 8.67
CA ASP A 4 -3.71 19.53 9.45
C ASP A 4 -3.72 19.05 10.90
N VAL A 5 -2.53 18.68 11.40
CA VAL A 5 -2.34 18.17 12.76
C VAL A 5 -1.47 19.14 13.52
N ILE A 6 -1.97 19.60 14.67
CA ILE A 6 -1.28 20.51 15.57
C ILE A 6 -0.81 19.69 16.78
N HIS A 7 0.51 19.63 17.00
CA HIS A 7 1.14 18.83 18.05
C HIS A 7 2.33 19.59 18.68
N PRO A 8 2.10 20.69 19.40
CA PRO A 8 3.16 21.62 19.85
C PRO A 8 4.09 21.03 20.92
N ALA A 9 3.56 20.23 21.85
CA ALA A 9 4.32 19.62 22.95
C ALA A 9 4.68 18.15 22.68
N ARG A 10 4.38 17.63 21.49
CA ARG A 10 4.57 16.22 21.15
C ARG A 10 5.33 16.06 19.83
N PRO A 11 6.17 15.02 19.71
CA PRO A 11 6.71 14.58 18.42
C PRO A 11 5.62 14.20 17.41
N ASN A 12 6.04 13.73 16.24
CA ASN A 12 5.12 13.36 15.15
C ASN A 12 4.04 12.35 15.60
N VAL A 13 2.80 12.58 15.15
CA VAL A 13 1.64 11.75 15.46
C VAL A 13 1.60 10.54 14.53
N SER A 14 1.32 9.37 15.09
CA SER A 14 1.24 8.14 14.31
C SER A 14 0.01 8.13 13.39
N LYS A 15 0.12 7.50 12.22
CA LYS A 15 -1.03 7.38 11.30
C LYS A 15 -2.16 6.53 11.87
N ALA A 16 -1.84 5.54 12.71
CA ALA A 16 -2.84 4.69 13.35
C ALA A 16 -3.75 5.51 14.28
N GLU A 17 -3.14 6.40 15.07
CA GLU A 17 -3.84 7.32 15.97
C GLU A 17 -4.66 8.36 15.19
N LEU A 18 -4.13 8.89 14.08
CA LEU A 18 -4.89 9.79 13.20
C LEU A 18 -6.10 9.09 12.57
N SER A 19 -5.95 7.84 12.13
CA SER A 19 -7.08 7.05 11.61
C SER A 19 -8.14 6.77 12.68
N GLU A 20 -7.75 6.54 13.93
CA GLU A 20 -8.68 6.39 15.06
C GLU A 20 -9.45 7.69 15.34
N LYS A 21 -8.75 8.83 15.39
CA LYS A 21 -9.39 10.12 15.60
C LYS A 21 -10.35 10.50 14.48
N LEU A 22 -9.97 10.22 13.22
CA LEU A 22 -10.88 10.41 12.08
C LEU A 22 -12.10 9.49 12.16
N SER A 23 -11.89 8.24 12.58
CA SER A 23 -12.96 7.27 12.78
C SER A 23 -13.99 7.77 13.79
N GLU A 24 -13.53 8.31 14.93
CA GLU A 24 -14.39 8.91 15.95
C GLU A 24 -15.12 10.16 15.42
N MET A 25 -14.40 11.08 14.77
CA MET A 25 -14.96 12.36 14.31
C MET A 25 -16.02 12.18 13.22
N TYR A 26 -15.78 11.28 12.26
CA TYR A 26 -16.66 11.06 11.11
C TYR A 26 -17.61 9.87 11.29
N LYS A 27 -17.58 9.20 12.46
CA LYS A 27 -18.43 8.04 12.79
C LYS A 27 -18.31 6.91 11.75
N THR A 28 -17.11 6.71 11.22
CA THR A 28 -16.80 5.66 10.24
C THR A 28 -15.82 4.67 10.85
N PRO A 29 -15.90 3.37 10.56
CA PRO A 29 -14.90 2.38 10.98
C PRO A 29 -13.46 2.80 10.65
N LYS A 30 -12.53 2.53 11.57
CA LYS A 30 -11.08 2.83 11.40
C LYS A 30 -10.51 2.28 10.10
N GLU A 31 -10.96 1.11 9.68
CA GLU A 31 -10.46 0.44 8.48
C GLU A 31 -10.82 1.15 7.16
N GLN A 32 -11.80 2.06 7.21
CA GLN A 32 -12.23 2.89 6.07
C GLN A 32 -11.53 4.25 6.04
N CYS A 33 -10.70 4.55 7.05
CA CYS A 33 -9.96 5.81 7.18
C CYS A 33 -8.48 5.62 6.80
N ILE A 34 -8.08 6.10 5.63
CA ILE A 34 -6.71 6.00 5.13
C ILE A 34 -6.02 7.37 5.20
N VAL A 35 -4.95 7.45 5.99
CA VAL A 35 -4.09 8.64 6.11
C VAL A 35 -2.78 8.44 5.35
N PHE A 36 -2.41 9.39 4.50
CA PHE A 36 -1.16 9.34 3.72
C PHE A 36 -0.57 10.73 3.50
N GLY A 37 0.66 10.77 2.99
CA GLY A 37 1.32 12.02 2.61
C GLY A 37 1.67 12.96 3.78
N MET A 38 1.66 12.47 5.03
CA MET A 38 2.02 13.27 6.20
C MET A 38 3.46 13.80 6.09
N ARG A 39 3.60 15.13 6.15
CA ARG A 39 4.86 15.84 6.21
C ARG A 39 4.82 16.82 7.39
N THR A 40 5.80 16.72 8.27
CA THR A 40 5.96 17.64 9.40
C THR A 40 6.60 18.93 8.93
N ALA A 41 6.09 20.06 9.42
CA ALA A 41 6.66 21.38 9.16
C ALA A 41 8.07 21.49 9.76
N PHE A 42 8.91 22.33 9.15
CA PHE A 42 10.22 22.62 9.71
C PHE A 42 10.07 23.29 11.08
N GLY A 43 10.87 22.85 12.05
CA GLY A 43 10.72 23.27 13.46
C GLY A 43 9.69 22.46 14.27
N GLY A 44 8.94 21.55 13.65
CA GLY A 44 7.98 20.69 14.35
C GLY A 44 6.65 21.39 14.68
N GLY A 45 5.88 20.84 15.61
CA GLY A 45 4.63 21.42 16.12
C GLY A 45 3.42 21.35 15.19
N ARG A 46 3.62 21.18 13.88
CA ARG A 46 2.54 21.01 12.89
C ARG A 46 2.91 19.99 11.83
N SER A 47 1.96 19.19 11.39
CA SER A 47 2.09 18.30 10.24
C SER A 47 0.90 18.41 9.32
N THR A 48 1.15 18.36 8.02
CA THR A 48 0.13 18.42 6.98
C THR A 48 0.10 17.12 6.19
N GLY A 49 -1.07 16.64 5.80
CA GLY A 49 -1.19 15.46 4.94
C GLY A 49 -2.57 15.32 4.34
N PHE A 50 -2.90 14.10 3.95
CA PHE A 50 -4.17 13.78 3.30
C PHE A 50 -4.84 12.60 4.01
N ALA A 51 -6.17 12.67 4.07
CA ALA A 51 -7.01 11.59 4.53
C ALA A 51 -8.09 11.26 3.49
N LEU A 52 -8.40 9.98 3.35
CA LEU A 52 -9.54 9.47 2.60
C LEU A 52 -10.39 8.67 3.57
N ILE A 53 -11.68 8.99 3.56
CA ILE A 53 -12.70 8.28 4.33
C ILE A 53 -13.65 7.71 3.29
N TYR A 54 -13.83 6.40 3.32
CA TYR A 54 -14.67 5.66 2.39
C TYR A 54 -16.01 5.33 3.03
N ASP A 55 -17.09 5.33 2.25
CA ASP A 55 -18.44 5.04 2.75
C ASP A 55 -18.61 3.56 3.15
N SER A 56 -17.95 2.66 2.44
CA SER A 56 -18.10 1.22 2.62
C SER A 56 -16.77 0.48 2.50
N ARG A 57 -16.76 -0.75 3.01
CA ARG A 57 -15.58 -1.63 2.91
C ARG A 57 -15.25 -2.00 1.47
N ASP A 58 -16.26 -2.17 0.63
CA ASP A 58 -16.08 -2.52 -0.79
C ASP A 58 -15.45 -1.38 -1.59
N SER A 59 -15.71 -0.13 -1.20
CA SER A 59 -15.08 1.04 -1.80
C SER A 59 -13.56 1.08 -1.58
N MET A 60 -13.02 0.30 -0.64
CA MET A 60 -11.57 0.14 -0.46
C MET A 60 -10.88 -0.52 -1.66
N LYS A 61 -11.62 -1.11 -2.61
CA LYS A 61 -11.07 -1.62 -3.87
C LYS A 61 -10.40 -0.53 -4.73
N PHE A 62 -10.76 0.74 -4.51
CA PHE A 62 -10.17 1.88 -5.21
C PHE A 62 -8.78 2.26 -4.66
N GLU A 63 -8.42 1.81 -3.45
CA GLU A 63 -7.09 2.08 -2.90
C GLU A 63 -6.00 1.24 -3.59
N PRO A 64 -4.84 1.84 -3.90
CA PRO A 64 -3.69 1.08 -4.31
C PRO A 64 -3.28 0.02 -3.26
N LYS A 65 -3.02 -1.21 -3.72
CA LYS A 65 -2.65 -2.35 -2.85
C LYS A 65 -1.56 -2.05 -1.82
N HIS A 66 -0.56 -1.22 -2.15
CA HIS A 66 0.52 -0.91 -1.23
C HIS A 66 0.06 -0.15 0.03
N ARG A 67 -1.05 0.59 -0.02
CA ARG A 67 -1.64 1.25 1.15
C ARG A 67 -2.44 0.26 1.98
N LEU A 68 -3.22 -0.61 1.34
CA LEU A 68 -3.96 -1.68 2.02
C LEU A 68 -3.02 -2.58 2.84
N VAL A 69 -1.86 -2.94 2.27
CA VAL A 69 -0.83 -3.73 2.96
C VAL A 69 -0.27 -2.99 4.18
N ARG A 70 -0.06 -1.67 4.11
CA ARG A 70 0.45 -0.88 5.25
C ARG A 70 -0.52 -0.79 6.42
N VAL A 71 -1.82 -0.89 6.15
CA VAL A 71 -2.88 -0.86 7.17
C VAL A 71 -3.26 -2.29 7.62
N GLY A 72 -2.66 -3.32 7.03
CA GLY A 72 -2.92 -4.73 7.39
C GLY A 72 -4.20 -5.30 6.78
N LEU A 73 -4.79 -4.63 5.80
CA LEU A 73 -6.05 -5.03 5.16
C LEU A 73 -5.86 -5.94 3.95
N ALA A 74 -4.62 -6.09 3.49
CA ALA A 74 -4.25 -6.98 2.40
C ALA A 74 -2.86 -7.56 2.65
N GLU A 75 -2.64 -8.78 2.18
CA GLU A 75 -1.32 -9.40 2.25
C GLU A 75 -0.39 -8.87 1.15
N LYS A 76 0.89 -8.79 1.49
CA LYS A 76 1.93 -8.46 0.53
C LYS A 76 2.04 -9.58 -0.50
N THR A 77 1.82 -9.24 -1.77
CA THR A 77 2.01 -10.22 -2.85
C THR A 77 3.49 -10.52 -3.05
N GLU A 78 3.92 -11.72 -2.68
CA GLU A 78 5.28 -12.18 -2.94
C GLU A 78 5.52 -12.41 -4.43
N LYS A 79 6.55 -11.77 -4.97
CA LYS A 79 6.89 -11.79 -6.39
C LYS A 79 8.39 -11.97 -6.55
N ALA A 80 8.78 -12.83 -7.49
CA ALA A 80 10.17 -12.95 -7.90
C ALA A 80 10.74 -11.60 -8.33
N SER A 81 12.05 -11.42 -8.13
CA SER A 81 12.74 -10.15 -8.41
C SER A 81 12.51 -9.68 -9.86
N ARG A 82 12.61 -8.36 -10.07
CA ARG A 82 12.41 -7.76 -11.40
C ARG A 82 13.35 -8.36 -12.44
N LYS A 83 14.59 -8.69 -12.06
CA LYS A 83 15.59 -9.35 -12.91
C LYS A 83 15.14 -10.75 -13.32
N LEU A 84 14.81 -11.61 -12.35
CA LEU A 84 14.35 -12.99 -12.61
C LEU A 84 13.12 -13.04 -13.50
N ARG A 85 12.16 -12.12 -13.30
CA ARG A 85 10.97 -12.00 -14.16
C ARG A 85 11.32 -11.62 -15.60
N LYS A 86 12.27 -10.70 -15.79
CA LYS A 86 12.73 -10.30 -17.13
C LYS A 86 13.52 -11.41 -17.82
N GLU A 87 14.35 -12.14 -17.09
CA GLU A 87 15.09 -13.29 -17.63
C GLU A 87 14.13 -14.41 -18.06
N ARG A 88 13.16 -14.79 -17.21
CA ARG A 88 12.11 -15.77 -17.56
C ARG A 88 11.34 -15.34 -18.82
N LYS A 89 10.96 -14.06 -18.90
CA LYS A 89 10.31 -13.48 -20.09
C LYS A 89 11.18 -13.63 -21.34
N ASN A 90 12.47 -13.28 -21.25
CA ASN A 90 13.38 -13.34 -22.39
C ASN A 90 13.66 -14.79 -22.84
N ARG A 91 13.71 -15.76 -21.91
CA ARG A 91 13.78 -17.19 -22.25
C ARG A 91 12.51 -17.66 -22.97
N ALA A 92 11.33 -17.30 -22.46
CA ALA A 92 10.05 -17.65 -23.08
C ALA A 92 9.87 -17.04 -24.49
N LYS A 93 10.47 -15.87 -24.76
CA LYS A 93 10.46 -15.26 -26.10
C LYS A 93 11.20 -16.08 -27.17
N LYS A 94 12.16 -16.94 -26.78
CA LYS A 94 12.96 -17.77 -27.71
C LYS A 94 12.21 -19.01 -28.22
N VAL A 95 11.07 -19.36 -27.64
CA VAL A 95 10.30 -20.57 -27.99
C VAL A 95 8.87 -20.19 -28.43
N ARG A 96 8.19 -21.07 -29.16
CA ARG A 96 6.84 -20.85 -29.71
C ARG A 96 5.81 -21.86 -29.18
N GLY A 97 4.53 -21.48 -29.23
CA GLY A 97 3.41 -22.32 -28.83
C GLY A 97 3.51 -22.82 -27.38
N VAL A 98 3.05 -24.05 -27.15
CA VAL A 98 3.03 -24.70 -25.83
C VAL A 98 4.44 -24.82 -25.21
N LYS A 99 5.52 -24.78 -26.01
CA LYS A 99 6.90 -24.80 -25.47
C LYS A 99 7.22 -23.57 -24.59
N LYS A 100 6.46 -22.46 -24.70
CA LYS A 100 6.61 -21.26 -23.85
C LYS A 100 6.29 -21.51 -22.38
N THR A 101 5.32 -22.39 -22.07
CA THR A 101 4.91 -22.67 -20.69
C THR A 101 6.01 -23.46 -19.97
N LYS A 102 6.63 -24.42 -20.66
CA LYS A 102 7.74 -25.25 -20.14
C LYS A 102 9.07 -24.51 -20.01
N ALA A 103 9.32 -23.46 -20.80
CA ALA A 103 10.57 -22.70 -20.76
C ALA A 103 10.78 -21.88 -19.46
N GLY A 104 9.73 -21.72 -18.64
CA GLY A 104 9.80 -21.08 -17.34
C GLY A 104 10.03 -22.03 -16.16
N GLU A 105 9.86 -23.34 -16.37
CA GLU A 105 10.06 -24.38 -15.36
C GLU A 105 11.54 -24.77 -15.31
N ALA A 106 12.06 -25.04 -14.11
CA ALA A 106 13.37 -25.67 -13.99
C ALA A 106 13.29 -27.04 -14.67
N ALA A 107 14.30 -27.39 -15.47
CA ALA A 107 14.37 -28.72 -16.06
C ALA A 107 14.25 -29.74 -14.90
N LYS A 108 13.20 -30.59 -14.93
CA LYS A 108 13.12 -31.72 -14.01
C LYS A 108 14.39 -32.53 -14.22
N LYS A 109 15.24 -32.59 -13.18
CA LYS A 109 16.40 -33.48 -13.18
C LYS A 109 15.87 -34.90 -13.43
N LYS A 110 16.36 -35.52 -14.50
CA LYS A 110 16.27 -36.97 -14.67
C LYS A 110 17.18 -37.64 -13.65
#